data_AF-A0A7W1CQ07-F1
#
_entry.id   AF-A0A7W1CQ07-F1
#
_cell.length_a   1.000
_cell.length_b   1.000
_cell.length_c   1.000
_cell.angle_alpha   90.00
_cell.angle_beta   90.00
_cell.angle_gamma   90.00
#
_symmetry.space_group_name_H-M   'P 1'
#
loop_
_entity.id
_entity.type
_entity.pdbx_description
1 polymer ?
#
loop_
_entity_poly.entity_id
_entity_poly.type
_entity_poly.pdbx_seq_one_letter_code
_entity_poly.pdbx_strand_id
1 'polypeptide(L)'
;MPTRDIAARLAAALDVDADADDALSAQRSAFIERAVGEDLVDVSYRTLDSPFGLLLLAAGRNGLLRIAFELEDHAAVLARLAIDVSPRLLESRRPLDAVARQLEEYFAGRRRRFDLHVDLRLARG
;
A
#
# COMPACT_ATOMS: atom_id res chain seq x y z
N MET A 1 -8.11 48.34 6.57
CA MET A 1 -7.92 47.47 5.39
C MET A 1 -6.44 47.50 5.05
N PRO A 2 -5.71 46.39 4.78
CA PRO A 2 -6.13 44.98 4.66
C PRO A 2 -5.14 43.96 5.32
N THR A 3 -5.52 43.25 6.37
CA THR A 3 -4.78 42.04 6.85
C THR A 3 -5.66 40.78 6.88
N ARG A 4 -6.91 40.92 6.42
CA ARG A 4 -7.88 39.81 6.28
C ARG A 4 -7.75 39.03 4.97
N ASP A 5 -6.93 39.51 4.03
CA ASP A 5 -6.85 38.94 2.68
C ASP A 5 -5.87 37.75 2.59
N ILE A 6 -4.82 37.70 3.42
CA ILE A 6 -3.81 36.63 3.36
C ILE A 6 -4.34 35.30 3.90
N ALA A 7 -5.08 35.33 5.01
CA ALA A 7 -5.67 34.11 5.59
C ALA A 7 -6.77 33.53 4.69
N ALA A 8 -7.55 34.37 4.03
CA ALA A 8 -8.56 33.94 3.05
C ALA A 8 -7.92 33.36 1.77
N ARG A 9 -6.82 33.94 1.30
CA ARG A 9 -6.07 33.42 0.14
C ARG A 9 -5.30 32.13 0.46
N LEU A 10 -4.82 31.95 1.69
CA LEU A 10 -4.19 30.70 2.13
C LEU A 10 -5.23 29.57 2.28
N ALA A 11 -6.42 29.87 2.80
CA ALA A 11 -7.52 28.92 2.87
C ALA A 11 -8.00 28.49 1.47
N ALA A 12 -8.12 29.43 0.53
CA ALA A 12 -8.47 29.12 -0.86
C ALA A 12 -7.36 28.35 -1.60
N ALA A 13 -6.08 28.60 -1.29
CA ALA A 13 -4.97 27.82 -1.84
C ALA A 13 -4.96 26.38 -1.30
N LEU A 14 -5.27 26.19 -0.01
CA LEU A 14 -5.40 24.87 0.62
C LEU A 14 -6.59 24.06 0.07
N ASP A 15 -7.69 24.72 -0.31
CA ASP A 15 -8.85 24.07 -0.94
C ASP A 15 -8.53 23.62 -2.38
N VAL A 16 -7.79 24.45 -3.13
CA VAL A 16 -7.28 24.10 -4.47
C VAL A 16 -6.23 22.98 -4.39
N ASP A 17 -5.39 22.98 -3.35
CA ASP A 17 -4.43 21.91 -3.10
C ASP A 17 -5.14 20.60 -2.69
N ALA A 18 -6.24 20.66 -1.93
CA ALA A 18 -7.03 19.48 -1.56
C ALA A 18 -7.76 18.87 -2.77
N ASP A 19 -8.42 19.68 -3.60
CA ASP A 19 -9.04 19.22 -4.85
C ASP A 19 -7.99 18.66 -5.82
N ALA A 20 -6.80 19.25 -5.88
CA ALA A 20 -5.69 18.75 -6.69
C ALA A 20 -5.12 17.44 -6.14
N ASP A 21 -5.03 17.27 -4.82
CA ASP A 21 -4.56 16.04 -4.16
C ASP A 21 -5.58 14.90 -4.31
N ASP A 22 -6.88 15.20 -4.22
CA ASP A 22 -7.95 14.26 -4.50
C ASP A 22 -7.96 13.83 -5.97
N ALA A 23 -7.80 14.78 -6.91
CA ALA A 23 -7.68 14.49 -8.33
C ALA A 23 -6.42 13.68 -8.65
N LEU A 24 -5.28 14.00 -8.02
CA LEU A 24 -4.03 13.24 -8.16
C LEU A 24 -4.17 11.83 -7.60
N SER A 25 -4.82 11.68 -6.44
CA SER A 25 -5.13 10.39 -5.81
C SER A 25 -6.06 9.55 -6.68
N ALA A 26 -7.09 10.16 -7.27
CA ALA A 26 -8.00 9.50 -8.21
C ALA A 26 -7.26 9.06 -9.49
N GLN A 27 -6.42 9.94 -10.05
CA GLN A 27 -5.64 9.64 -11.25
C GLN A 27 -4.59 8.57 -11.01
N ARG A 28 -3.93 8.59 -9.84
CA ARG A 28 -3.01 7.53 -9.38
C ARG A 28 -3.76 6.22 -9.21
N SER A 29 -4.95 6.22 -8.61
CA SER A 29 -5.80 5.03 -8.48
C SER A 29 -6.21 4.45 -9.84
N ALA A 30 -6.66 5.29 -10.77
CA ALA A 30 -7.04 4.85 -12.12
C ALA A 30 -5.85 4.35 -12.95
N PHE A 31 -4.65 4.91 -12.74
CA PHE A 31 -3.42 4.40 -13.33
C PHE A 31 -3.05 3.03 -12.75
N ILE A 32 -3.11 2.88 -11.41
CA ILE A 32 -2.86 1.61 -10.73
C ILE A 32 -3.81 0.52 -11.23
N GLU A 33 -5.12 0.82 -11.34
CA GLU A 33 -6.11 -0.15 -11.81
C GLU A 33 -5.85 -0.63 -13.23
N ARG A 34 -5.46 0.28 -14.15
CA ARG A 34 -5.09 -0.09 -15.52
C ARG A 34 -3.80 -0.90 -15.55
N ALA A 35 -2.77 -0.50 -14.81
CA ALA A 35 -1.49 -1.21 -14.77
C ALA A 35 -1.63 -2.64 -14.20
N VAL A 36 -2.49 -2.82 -13.19
CA VAL A 36 -2.85 -4.16 -12.67
C VAL A 36 -3.63 -4.96 -13.71
N GLY A 37 -4.57 -4.35 -14.44
CA GLY A 37 -5.36 -5.01 -15.48
C GLY A 37 -4.58 -5.40 -16.74
N GLU A 38 -3.48 -4.70 -17.05
CA GLU A 38 -2.63 -4.93 -18.23
C GLU A 38 -1.41 -5.83 -17.96
N ASP A 39 -1.36 -6.51 -16.81
CA ASP A 39 -0.25 -7.39 -16.38
C ASP A 39 1.12 -6.67 -16.27
N LEU A 40 1.09 -5.33 -16.13
CA LEU A 40 2.27 -4.47 -16.00
C LEU A 40 2.79 -4.40 -14.55
N VAL A 41 2.11 -5.03 -13.60
CA VAL A 41 2.47 -5.05 -12.17
C VAL A 41 2.65 -6.49 -11.74
N ASP A 42 3.83 -6.82 -11.25
CA ASP A 42 4.13 -8.18 -10.79
C ASP A 42 4.01 -8.31 -9.28
N VAL A 43 4.27 -7.22 -8.54
CA VAL A 43 4.20 -7.16 -7.09
C VAL A 43 3.46 -5.90 -6.66
N SER A 44 2.36 -6.07 -5.93
CA SER A 44 1.68 -4.97 -5.24
C SER A 44 2.12 -4.93 -3.78
N TYR A 45 2.27 -3.73 -3.22
CA TYR A 45 2.54 -3.57 -1.80
C TYR A 45 1.69 -2.47 -1.15
N ARG A 46 1.50 -2.55 0.17
CA ARG A 46 0.92 -1.50 1.01
C ARG A 46 1.51 -1.56 2.40
N THR A 47 1.40 -0.47 3.15
CA THR A 47 1.59 -0.50 4.61
C THR A 47 0.28 -0.73 5.36
N LEU A 48 0.38 -1.25 6.57
CA LEU A 48 -0.72 -1.48 7.50
C LEU A 48 -0.25 -1.19 8.93
N ASP A 49 -0.99 -0.37 9.67
CA ASP A 49 -0.76 -0.19 11.10
C ASP A 49 -1.07 -1.46 11.87
N SER A 50 -0.20 -1.81 12.82
CA SER A 50 -0.40 -2.98 13.68
C SER A 50 0.02 -2.69 15.12
N PRO A 51 -0.37 -3.55 16.09
CA PRO A 51 0.13 -3.47 17.46
C PRO A 51 1.67 -3.55 17.59
N PHE A 52 2.37 -3.93 16.51
CA PHE A 52 3.82 -4.09 16.45
C PHE A 52 4.51 -3.01 15.60
N GLY A 53 3.81 -1.91 15.28
CA GLY A 53 4.28 -0.87 14.37
C GLY A 53 3.80 -1.08 12.94
N LEU A 54 4.41 -0.39 11.98
CA LEU A 54 4.02 -0.49 10.58
C LEU A 54 4.44 -1.83 9.99
N LEU A 55 3.50 -2.48 9.29
CA LEU A 55 3.76 -3.69 8.51
C LEU A 55 3.74 -3.35 7.03
N LEU A 56 4.76 -3.80 6.30
CA LEU A 56 4.74 -3.85 4.84
C LEU A 56 4.13 -5.18 4.39
N LEU A 57 3.05 -5.11 3.64
CA LEU A 57 2.42 -6.26 2.99
C LEU A 57 2.78 -6.24 1.50
N ALA A 58 3.26 -7.35 0.96
CA ALA A 58 3.56 -7.49 -0.46
C ALA A 58 2.93 -8.77 -1.02
N ALA A 59 2.22 -8.65 -2.14
CA ALA A 59 1.59 -9.75 -2.85
C ALA A 59 1.96 -9.75 -4.33
N GLY A 60 2.10 -10.94 -4.90
CA GLY A 60 2.25 -11.13 -6.33
C GLY A 60 0.99 -11.76 -6.92
N ARG A 61 1.06 -12.16 -8.19
CA ARG A 61 -0.05 -12.79 -8.90
C ARG A 61 -0.65 -14.03 -8.20
N ASN A 62 0.16 -14.79 -7.46
CA ASN A 62 -0.28 -16.05 -6.83
C ASN A 62 -0.67 -15.90 -5.35
N GLY A 63 -0.68 -14.68 -4.81
CA GLY A 63 -1.04 -14.41 -3.41
C GLY A 63 0.03 -13.64 -2.63
N LEU A 64 -0.12 -13.66 -1.31
CA LEU A 64 0.75 -12.96 -0.38
C LEU A 64 2.17 -13.53 -0.43
N LEU A 65 3.15 -12.70 -0.77
CA LEU A 65 4.56 -13.06 -0.89
C LEU A 65 5.30 -12.82 0.43
N ARG A 66 5.05 -11.67 1.08
CA ARG A 66 5.82 -11.25 2.26
C ARG A 66 5.01 -10.29 3.13
N ILE A 67 5.16 -10.44 4.45
CA ILE A 67 4.79 -9.46 5.47
C ILE A 67 6.09 -9.09 6.16
N ALA A 68 6.49 -7.81 6.17
CA ALA A 68 7.68 -7.35 6.87
C ALA A 68 7.35 -6.35 7.97
N PHE A 69 8.10 -6.42 9.07
CA PHE A 69 8.03 -5.44 10.16
C PHE A 69 8.85 -4.21 9.83
N GLU A 70 8.48 -3.09 10.44
CA GLU A 70 9.20 -1.81 10.33
C GLU A 70 10.70 -1.93 10.62
N LEU A 71 11.09 -2.77 11.59
CA LEU A 71 12.49 -3.02 11.95
C LEU A 71 13.31 -3.68 10.82
N GLU A 72 12.67 -4.25 9.81
CA GLU A 72 13.34 -4.92 8.69
C GLU A 72 13.75 -3.95 7.56
N ASP A 73 13.49 -2.65 7.72
CA ASP A 73 13.66 -1.61 6.70
C ASP A 73 12.84 -1.90 5.43
N HIS A 74 11.67 -1.27 5.34
CA HIS A 74 10.76 -1.45 4.20
C HIS A 74 11.40 -1.12 2.85
N ALA A 75 12.32 -0.15 2.78
CA ALA A 75 12.99 0.18 1.53
C ALA A 75 13.95 -0.94 1.11
N ALA A 76 14.70 -1.51 2.06
CA ALA A 76 15.55 -2.66 1.81
C ALA A 76 14.73 -3.90 1.40
N VAL A 77 13.58 -4.15 2.04
CA VAL A 77 12.67 -5.25 1.70
C VAL A 77 12.14 -5.09 0.28
N LEU A 78 11.66 -3.90 -0.11
CA LEU A 78 11.16 -3.63 -1.46
C LEU A 78 12.26 -3.78 -2.51
N ALA A 79 13.47 -3.29 -2.24
CA ALA A 79 14.62 -3.48 -3.11
C ALA A 79 14.94 -4.97 -3.31
N ARG A 80 14.84 -5.78 -2.25
CA ARG A 80 15.05 -7.23 -2.36
C ARG A 80 13.96 -7.92 -3.17
N LEU A 81 12.70 -7.54 -2.98
CA LEU A 81 11.59 -8.05 -3.78
C LEU A 81 11.73 -7.69 -5.27
N ALA A 82 12.28 -6.51 -5.58
CA ALA A 82 12.59 -6.10 -6.95
C ALA A 82 13.59 -7.03 -7.64
N ILE A 83 14.59 -7.50 -6.89
CA ILE A 83 15.63 -8.42 -7.38
C ILE A 83 15.10 -9.85 -7.47
N ASP A 84 14.44 -10.34 -6.41
CA ASP A 84 14.09 -11.76 -6.27
C ASP A 84 12.79 -12.15 -6.99
N VAL A 85 11.88 -11.19 -7.19
CA VAL A 85 10.55 -11.45 -7.77
C VAL A 85 10.39 -10.72 -9.10
N SER A 86 10.46 -9.39 -9.07
CA SER A 86 10.34 -8.56 -10.27
C SER A 86 10.52 -7.07 -9.93
N PRO A 87 11.17 -6.27 -10.80
CA PRO A 87 11.28 -4.82 -10.63
C PRO A 87 9.95 -4.07 -10.80
N ARG A 88 8.88 -4.73 -11.25
CA ARG A 88 7.55 -4.12 -11.45
C ARG A 88 6.74 -4.10 -10.16
N LEU A 89 7.21 -3.32 -9.18
CA LEU A 89 6.51 -3.07 -7.92
C LEU A 89 5.59 -1.86 -8.03
N LEU A 90 4.42 -1.96 -7.42
CA LEU A 90 3.48 -0.85 -7.31
C LEU A 90 2.86 -0.79 -5.93
N GLU A 91 2.85 0.41 -5.35
CA GLU A 91 2.05 0.67 -4.16
C GLU A 91 0.58 0.63 -4.54
N SER A 92 -0.17 -0.36 -4.05
CA SER A 92 -1.58 -0.58 -4.38
C SER A 92 -2.31 -1.28 -3.24
N ARG A 93 -3.39 -0.66 -2.76
CA ARG A 93 -4.15 -1.17 -1.61
C ARG A 93 -5.09 -2.30 -1.99
N ARG A 94 -5.83 -2.17 -3.10
CA ARG A 94 -6.91 -3.10 -3.50
C ARG A 94 -6.52 -4.58 -3.50
N PRO A 95 -5.39 -5.00 -4.11
CA PRO A 95 -4.99 -6.42 -4.12
C PRO A 95 -4.75 -7.00 -2.72
N LEU A 96 -4.48 -6.13 -1.74
CA LEU A 96 -4.09 -6.49 -0.38
C LEU A 96 -5.21 -6.24 0.65
N ASP A 97 -6.38 -5.76 0.25
CA ASP A 97 -7.48 -5.44 1.17
C ASP A 97 -7.98 -6.67 1.94
N ALA A 98 -8.06 -7.82 1.27
CA ALA A 98 -8.43 -9.08 1.93
C ALA A 98 -7.40 -9.50 2.99
N VAL A 99 -6.11 -9.32 2.71
CA VAL A 99 -5.02 -9.61 3.66
C VAL A 99 -5.08 -8.64 4.84
N ALA A 100 -5.17 -7.34 4.56
CA ALA A 100 -5.22 -6.29 5.57
C ALA A 100 -6.39 -6.51 6.53
N ARG A 101 -7.60 -6.73 6.01
CA ARG A 101 -8.79 -7.01 6.82
C ARG A 101 -8.61 -8.23 7.72
N GLN A 102 -8.05 -9.32 7.22
CA GLN A 102 -7.85 -10.52 8.05
C GLN A 102 -6.79 -10.30 9.14
N LEU A 103 -5.74 -9.52 8.86
CA LEU A 103 -4.74 -9.13 9.85
C LEU A 103 -5.34 -8.22 10.93
N GLU A 104 -6.15 -7.23 10.56
CA GLU A 104 -6.89 -6.38 11.50
C GLU A 104 -7.83 -7.20 12.39
N GLU A 105 -8.58 -8.15 11.83
CA GLU A 105 -9.43 -9.07 12.59
C GLU A 105 -8.62 -9.95 13.56
N TYR A 106 -7.43 -10.38 13.15
CA TYR A 106 -6.52 -11.16 13.98
C TYR A 106 -5.96 -10.33 15.14
N PHE A 107 -5.48 -9.11 14.86
CA PHE A 107 -4.99 -8.19 15.89
C PHE A 107 -6.08 -7.79 16.89
N ALA A 108 -7.33 -7.68 16.44
CA ALA A 108 -8.48 -7.45 17.31
C ALA A 108 -9.00 -8.72 18.03
N GLY A 109 -8.33 -9.87 17.86
CA GLY A 109 -8.69 -11.14 18.51
C GLY A 109 -9.96 -11.81 17.98
N ARG A 110 -10.56 -11.30 16.89
CA ARG A 110 -11.79 -11.82 16.28
C ARG A 110 -11.54 -12.96 15.30
N ARG A 111 -10.33 -13.07 14.77
CA ARG A 111 -9.90 -14.13 13.85
C ARG A 111 -8.76 -14.95 14.46
N ARG A 112 -8.81 -16.26 14.23
CA ARG A 112 -7.72 -17.20 14.57
C ARG A 112 -7.28 -18.09 13.41
N ARG A 113 -7.98 -18.04 12.28
CA ARG A 113 -7.66 -18.80 11.06
C ARG A 113 -7.63 -17.86 9.86
N PHE A 114 -6.62 -18.00 9.03
CA PHE A 114 -6.50 -17.25 7.78
C PHE A 114 -7.04 -18.05 6.60
N ASP A 115 -7.66 -17.35 5.67
CA ASP A 115 -8.08 -17.85 4.37
C ASP A 115 -7.46 -16.96 3.31
N LEU A 116 -6.16 -17.18 3.07
CA LEU A 116 -5.32 -16.37 2.20
C LEU A 116 -4.47 -17.31 1.34
N HIS A 117 -4.35 -16.99 0.05
CA HIS A 117 -3.35 -17.62 -0.80
C HIS A 117 -1.98 -17.04 -0.46
N VAL A 118 -1.03 -17.93 -0.17
CA VAL A 118 0.36 -17.57 0.15
C VAL A 118 1.25 -18.08 -0.98
N ASP A 119 2.07 -17.19 -1.53
CA ASP A 119 3.08 -17.52 -2.52
C ASP A 119 4.41 -17.80 -1.83
N LEU A 120 4.77 -19.09 -1.77
CA LEU A 120 5.95 -19.58 -1.03
C LEU A 120 7.25 -19.49 -1.83
N ARG A 121 7.30 -18.82 -2.99
CA ARG A 121 8.52 -18.77 -3.83
C ARG A 121 9.77 -18.22 -3.12
N LEU A 122 9.57 -17.37 -2.11
CA LEU A 122 10.63 -16.77 -1.28
C LEU A 122 10.98 -17.61 -0.05
N ALA A 123 10.17 -18.61 0.29
CA ALA A 123 10.45 -19.53 1.38
C ALA A 123 11.45 -20.61 0.89
N ARG A 124 12.72 -20.21 0.74
CA ARG A 124 13.83 -21.14 0.55
C ARG A 124 14.55 -21.30 1.88
N GLY A 125 14.56 -22.52 2.40
CA GLY A 125 15.28 -22.89 3.62
C GLY A 125 16.78 -22.94 3.41
#